data_AF-R1D025-F1
#
_entry.id   AF-R1D025-F1
#
_cell.length_a   1.000
_cell.length_b   1.000
_cell.length_c   1.000
_cell.angle_alpha   90.00
_cell.angle_beta   90.00
_cell.angle_gamma   90.00
#
_symmetry.space_group_name_H-M   'P 1'
#
loop_
_entity.id
_entity.type
_entity.pdbx_description
1 polymer ?
#
loop_
_entity_poly.entity_id
_entity_poly.type
_entity_poly.pdbx_seq_one_letter_code
_entity_poly.pdbx_strand_id
1 'polypeptide(L)'
;MLGAVKGVSTAAIRKPLFIDAHGTPCAVASLMQQTAHAGLASRVSRAWSTLLVDEFDLKSKLGQEVAAWAQSELDLSTCDLAVIQPTYEHMKSARYMLQERRKRVMRLELEAAQLAKRLGSINKTLSIARKLLAAAE
;
A
#
# COMPACT_ATOMS: atom_id res chain seq x y z
N MET A 1 14.18 17.45 -31.27
CA MET A 1 13.76 17.84 -29.91
C MET A 1 12.58 17.00 -29.48
N LEU A 2 12.78 16.02 -28.58
CA LEU A 2 11.70 15.38 -27.84
C LEU A 2 12.17 15.28 -26.38
N GLY A 3 11.38 15.87 -25.50
CA GLY A 3 11.77 16.32 -24.17
C GLY A 3 12.07 15.18 -23.20
N ALA A 4 13.02 15.48 -22.31
CA ALA A 4 13.35 14.68 -21.15
C ALA A 4 12.10 14.49 -20.27
N VAL A 5 11.71 13.24 -20.05
CA VAL A 5 10.79 12.88 -18.95
C VAL A 5 11.55 13.02 -17.63
N LYS A 6 11.28 14.13 -16.95
CA LYS A 6 11.74 14.48 -15.61
C LYS A 6 11.38 13.38 -14.59
N GLY A 7 12.40 12.90 -13.89
CA GLY A 7 12.36 12.57 -12.47
C GLY A 7 11.50 11.38 -12.06
N VAL A 8 12.11 10.20 -12.00
CA VAL A 8 11.68 9.18 -11.03
C VAL A 8 11.97 9.76 -9.64
N SER A 9 10.93 10.24 -8.97
CA SER A 9 11.02 10.61 -7.56
C SER A 9 11.34 9.36 -6.77
N THR A 10 12.59 9.21 -6.34
CA THR A 10 12.99 8.32 -5.25
C THR A 10 12.37 8.89 -3.97
N ALA A 11 11.07 8.73 -3.81
CA ALA A 11 10.40 9.06 -2.56
C ALA A 11 11.02 8.15 -1.50
N ALA A 12 11.98 8.70 -0.75
CA ALA A 12 12.47 8.14 0.49
C ALA A 12 11.25 7.64 1.25
N ILE A 13 11.28 6.37 1.66
CA ILE A 13 10.19 5.75 2.42
C ILE A 13 9.96 6.64 3.64
N ARG A 14 8.89 7.45 3.59
CA ARG A 14 8.56 8.35 4.70
C ARG A 14 8.17 7.47 5.87
N LYS A 15 8.79 7.71 7.03
CA LYS A 15 8.37 7.05 8.27
C LYS A 15 6.88 7.33 8.52
N PRO A 16 6.12 6.36 9.04
CA PRO A 16 4.76 6.58 9.49
C PRO A 16 4.66 7.81 10.39
N LEU A 17 3.63 8.62 10.17
CA LEU A 17 3.26 9.66 11.12
C LEU A 17 2.24 9.11 12.12
N PHE A 18 2.39 9.47 13.39
CA PHE A 18 1.45 9.12 14.45
C PHE A 18 0.10 9.80 14.22
N ILE A 19 0.13 11.08 13.83
CA ILE A 19 -0.99 11.83 13.24
C ILE A 19 -0.39 12.68 12.11
N ASP A 20 -0.95 12.62 10.90
CA ASP A 20 -0.42 13.35 9.75
C ASP A 20 -0.88 14.83 9.70
N ALA A 21 -0.37 15.58 8.71
CA ALA A 21 -0.68 17.00 8.53
C ALA A 21 -2.15 17.29 8.19
N HIS A 22 -2.92 16.29 7.77
CA HIS A 22 -4.36 16.38 7.52
C HIS A 22 -5.18 15.95 8.74
N GLY A 23 -4.53 15.59 9.85
CA GLY A 23 -5.18 15.09 11.06
C GLY A 23 -5.52 13.60 11.00
N THR A 24 -5.01 12.86 10.02
CA THR A 24 -5.26 11.42 9.89
C THR A 24 -4.42 10.67 10.93
N PRO A 25 -5.04 9.94 11.88
CA PRO A 25 -4.32 9.17 12.87
C PRO A 25 -3.79 7.84 12.31
N CYS A 26 -2.68 7.34 12.85
CA CYS A 26 -2.32 5.94 12.71
C CYS A 26 -3.25 5.04 13.55
N ALA A 27 -3.12 3.72 13.44
CA ALA A 27 -3.98 2.78 14.17
C ALA A 27 -3.99 3.02 15.70
N VAL A 28 -2.81 3.18 16.31
CA VAL A 28 -2.69 3.42 17.76
C VAL A 28 -3.24 4.80 18.15
N ALA A 29 -2.96 5.84 17.35
CA ALA A 29 -3.52 7.17 17.58
C ALA A 29 -5.07 7.17 17.47
N SER A 30 -5.62 6.39 16.54
CA SER A 30 -7.06 6.22 16.38
C SER A 30 -7.67 5.52 17.60
N LEU A 31 -7.01 4.49 18.14
CA LEU A 31 -7.45 3.83 19.36
C LEU A 31 -7.47 4.80 20.55
N MET A 32 -6.40 5.59 20.74
CA MET A 32 -6.38 6.63 21.77
C MET A 32 -7.53 7.63 21.61
N GLN A 33 -7.83 8.06 20.39
CA GLN A 33 -8.95 8.98 20.16
C GLN A 33 -10.32 8.34 20.47
N GLN A 34 -10.50 7.07 20.10
CA GLN A 34 -11.76 6.33 20.34
C GLN A 34 -12.01 6.05 21.82
N THR A 35 -10.96 5.84 22.61
CA THR A 35 -11.06 5.68 24.08
C THR A 35 -11.10 7.03 24.82
N ALA A 36 -11.46 8.15 24.16
CA ALA A 36 -11.48 9.50 24.73
C ALA A 36 -10.12 10.06 25.22
N HIS A 37 -8.99 9.52 24.75
CA HIS A 37 -7.62 9.93 25.08
C HIS A 37 -6.97 10.77 23.96
N ALA A 38 -7.75 11.59 23.24
CA ALA A 38 -7.25 12.45 22.15
C ALA A 38 -6.16 13.44 22.59
N GLY A 39 -6.17 13.86 23.87
CA GLY A 39 -5.13 14.70 24.45
C GLY A 39 -3.78 13.98 24.57
N LEU A 40 -3.79 12.70 24.95
CA LEU A 40 -2.60 11.85 24.97
C LEU A 40 -2.07 11.64 23.54
N ALA A 41 -2.96 11.32 22.60
CA ALA A 41 -2.60 11.16 21.19
C ALA A 41 -1.90 12.40 20.61
N SER A 42 -2.40 13.59 20.96
CA SER A 42 -1.82 14.87 20.54
C SER A 42 -0.41 15.10 21.12
N ARG A 43 -0.19 14.70 22.38
CA ARG A 43 1.12 14.81 23.04
C ARG A 43 2.12 13.83 22.44
N VAL A 44 1.70 12.59 22.19
CA VAL A 44 2.52 11.58 21.50
C VAL A 44 2.88 12.06 20.09
N SER A 45 1.92 12.55 19.32
CA SER A 45 2.18 13.11 17.99
C SER A 45 3.21 14.24 18.02
N ARG A 46 3.14 15.16 18.98
CA ARG A 46 4.14 16.25 19.12
C ARG A 46 5.53 15.76 19.51
N ALA A 47 5.63 14.80 20.43
CA ALA A 47 6.92 14.31 20.92
C ALA A 47 7.58 13.31 19.96
N TRP A 48 6.77 12.45 19.35
CA TRP A 48 7.18 11.21 18.69
C TRP A 48 6.47 11.01 17.35
N SER A 49 6.26 12.11 16.60
CA SER A 49 5.48 12.12 15.36
C SER A 49 5.85 11.02 14.36
N THR A 50 7.12 10.66 14.24
CA THR A 50 7.62 9.66 13.28
C THR A 50 8.07 8.34 13.91
N LEU A 51 7.95 8.20 15.23
CA LEU A 51 8.40 6.99 15.93
C LEU A 51 7.32 5.92 15.89
N LEU A 52 7.78 4.67 15.78
CA LEU A 52 6.99 3.49 16.09
C LEU A 52 6.87 3.34 17.62
N VAL A 53 5.84 2.63 18.09
CA VAL A 53 5.61 2.42 19.53
C VAL A 53 6.79 1.69 20.19
N ASP A 54 7.46 0.77 19.48
CA ASP A 54 8.67 0.08 19.95
C ASP A 54 9.92 0.99 20.03
N GLU A 55 9.89 2.15 19.36
CA GLU A 55 10.90 3.20 19.43
C GLU A 55 10.62 4.23 20.54
N PHE A 56 9.48 4.14 21.25
CA PHE A 56 9.16 5.10 22.32
C PHE A 56 10.07 4.93 23.53
N ASP A 57 10.43 6.05 24.16
CA ASP A 57 11.07 6.02 25.48
C ASP A 57 10.02 5.71 26.57
N LEU A 58 9.83 4.42 26.84
CA LEU A 58 8.89 3.92 27.85
C LEU A 58 9.29 4.27 29.29
N LYS A 59 10.53 4.74 29.53
CA LYS A 59 10.96 5.21 30.85
C LYS A 59 10.57 6.67 31.09
N SER A 60 10.30 7.43 30.03
CA SER A 60 9.80 8.80 30.13
C SER A 60 8.39 8.84 30.73
N LYS A 61 8.02 10.00 31.32
CA LYS A 61 6.66 10.24 31.82
C LYS A 61 5.60 10.00 30.73
N LEU A 62 5.85 10.45 29.50
CA LEU A 62 4.92 10.23 28.38
C LEU A 62 4.80 8.75 28.02
N GLY A 63 5.91 8.00 28.08
CA GLY A 63 5.92 6.57 27.78
C GLY A 63 5.15 5.76 28.82
N GLN A 64 5.30 6.12 30.10
CA GLN A 64 4.53 5.54 31.20
C GLN A 64 3.04 5.85 31.08
N GLU A 65 2.67 7.07 30.65
CA GLU A 65 1.27 7.41 30.38
C GLU A 65 0.67 6.59 29.23
N VAL A 66 1.44 6.35 28.15
CA VAL A 66 1.02 5.48 27.04
C VAL A 66 0.85 4.04 27.53
N ALA A 67 1.78 3.52 28.33
CA ALA A 67 1.68 2.17 28.88
C ALA A 67 0.49 2.02 29.83
N ALA A 68 0.26 3.00 30.70
CA ALA A 68 -0.87 3.01 31.62
C ALA A 68 -2.21 3.04 30.87
N TRP A 69 -2.32 3.90 29.84
CA TRP A 69 -3.49 3.94 28.96
C TRP A 69 -3.76 2.61 28.26
N ALA A 70 -2.72 2.00 27.68
CA ALA A 70 -2.85 0.73 26.97
C ALA A 70 -3.39 -0.36 27.89
N GLN A 71 -2.87 -0.41 29.12
CA GLN A 71 -3.26 -1.38 30.13
C GLN A 71 -4.67 -1.11 30.67
N SER A 72 -5.06 0.14 30.92
CA SER A 72 -6.35 0.48 31.53
C SER A 72 -7.52 0.39 30.54
N GLU A 73 -7.32 0.85 29.31
CA GLU A 73 -8.40 0.99 28.33
C GLU A 73 -8.56 -0.23 27.43
N LEU A 74 -7.46 -0.96 27.16
CA LEU A 74 -7.44 -2.03 26.16
C LEU A 74 -7.02 -3.39 26.74
N ASP A 75 -6.52 -3.42 27.98
CA ASP A 75 -5.84 -4.59 28.56
C ASP A 75 -4.68 -5.09 27.67
N LEU A 76 -3.92 -4.14 27.10
CA LEU A 76 -2.81 -4.40 26.19
C LEU A 76 -1.49 -3.85 26.72
N SER A 77 -0.40 -4.51 26.36
CA SER A 77 0.95 -3.99 26.56
C SER A 77 1.37 -3.06 25.42
N THR A 78 2.45 -2.30 25.63
CA THR A 78 3.06 -1.50 24.55
C THR A 78 3.64 -2.36 23.42
N CYS A 79 3.99 -3.62 23.70
CA CYS A 79 4.39 -4.58 22.67
C CYS A 79 3.23 -4.93 21.75
N ASP A 80 2.02 -5.12 22.30
CA ASP A 80 0.82 -5.40 21.51
C ASP A 80 0.46 -4.19 20.64
N LEU A 81 0.60 -2.98 21.18
CA LEU A 81 0.42 -1.74 20.41
C LEU A 81 1.40 -1.62 19.24
N ALA A 82 2.66 -2.04 19.41
CA ALA A 82 3.64 -2.05 18.33
C ALA A 82 3.25 -3.00 17.20
N VAL A 83 2.60 -4.14 17.51
CA VAL A 83 2.04 -5.04 16.49
C VAL A 83 0.85 -4.39 15.77
N ILE A 84 -0.01 -3.67 16.51
CA ILE A 84 -1.19 -2.97 15.98
C ILE A 84 -0.82 -1.78 15.12
N GLN A 85 0.35 -1.17 15.30
CA GLN A 85 0.86 -0.11 14.44
C GLN A 85 1.57 -0.74 13.23
N PRO A 86 0.90 -1.07 12.11
CA PRO A 86 1.60 -1.63 10.97
C PRO A 86 2.68 -0.66 10.53
N THR A 87 3.91 -1.14 10.48
CA THR A 87 4.99 -0.40 9.84
C THR A 87 4.65 -0.23 8.35
N TYR A 88 5.23 0.78 7.71
CA TYR A 88 5.13 0.96 6.24
C TYR A 88 5.73 -0.22 5.46
N GLU A 89 6.40 -1.18 6.12
CA GLU A 89 6.96 -2.37 5.48
C GLU A 89 5.86 -3.29 4.94
N HIS A 90 4.75 -3.44 5.67
CA HIS A 90 3.53 -4.10 5.19
C HIS A 90 2.93 -3.36 3.98
N MET A 91 3.06 -2.03 3.92
CA MET A 91 2.65 -1.22 2.75
C MET A 91 3.62 -1.31 1.57
N LYS A 92 4.93 -1.52 1.79
CA LYS A 92 5.88 -1.86 0.72
C LYS A 92 5.48 -3.17 0.07
N SER A 93 5.10 -4.17 0.86
CA SER A 93 4.58 -5.45 0.37
C SER A 93 3.30 -5.23 -0.46
N ALA A 94 2.35 -4.43 0.01
CA ALA A 94 1.15 -4.10 -0.77
C ALA A 94 1.48 -3.39 -2.10
N ARG A 95 2.42 -2.43 -2.10
CA ARG A 95 2.83 -1.71 -3.32
C ARG A 95 3.61 -2.59 -4.28
N TYR A 96 4.49 -3.47 -3.79
CA TYR A 96 5.18 -4.49 -4.58
C TYR A 96 4.17 -5.45 -5.22
N MET A 97 3.22 -5.95 -4.44
CA MET A 97 2.14 -6.83 -4.94
C MET A 97 1.29 -6.14 -6.01
N LEU A 98 1.02 -4.85 -5.87
CA LEU A 98 0.33 -4.05 -6.91
C LEU A 98 1.19 -3.87 -8.17
N GLN A 99 2.50 -3.67 -8.04
CA GLN A 99 3.41 -3.59 -9.19
C GLN A 99 3.50 -4.92 -9.93
N GLU A 100 3.63 -6.04 -9.22
CA GLU A 100 3.68 -7.37 -9.83
C GLU A 100 2.34 -7.73 -10.51
N ARG A 101 1.20 -7.36 -9.89
CA ARG A 101 -0.11 -7.49 -10.55
C ARG A 101 -0.18 -6.68 -11.85
N ARG A 102 0.30 -5.43 -11.86
CA ARG A 102 0.33 -4.60 -13.07
C ARG A 102 1.21 -5.20 -14.17
N LYS A 103 2.41 -5.68 -13.82
CA LYS A 103 3.29 -6.37 -14.77
C LYS A 103 2.61 -7.61 -15.38
N ARG A 104 1.89 -8.37 -14.55
CA ARG A 104 1.13 -9.55 -15.00
C ARG A 104 0.00 -9.17 -15.95
N VAL A 105 -0.78 -8.13 -15.64
CA VAL A 105 -1.84 -7.63 -16.52
C VAL A 105 -1.28 -7.19 -17.87
N MET A 106 -0.19 -6.40 -17.88
CA MET A 106 0.44 -5.96 -19.12
C MET A 106 0.92 -7.13 -19.99
N ARG A 107 1.45 -8.19 -19.37
CA ARG A 107 1.85 -9.41 -20.09
C ARG A 107 0.65 -10.12 -20.71
N LEU A 108 -0.43 -10.28 -19.95
CA LEU A 108 -1.66 -10.91 -20.43
C LEU A 108 -2.30 -10.11 -21.58
N GLU A 109 -2.27 -8.78 -21.52
CA GLU A 109 -2.75 -7.91 -22.59
C GLU A 109 -1.93 -8.09 -23.88
N LEU A 110 -0.60 -8.21 -23.76
CA LEU A 110 0.28 -8.47 -24.89
C LEU A 110 0.01 -9.86 -25.52
N GLU A 111 -0.11 -10.89 -24.68
CA GLU A 111 -0.45 -12.25 -25.13
C GLU A 111 -1.82 -12.29 -25.82
N ALA A 112 -2.83 -11.61 -25.26
CA ALA A 112 -4.15 -11.50 -25.86
C ALA A 112 -4.12 -10.80 -27.23
N ALA A 113 -3.34 -9.72 -27.38
CA ALA A 113 -3.18 -9.02 -28.65
C ALA A 113 -2.51 -9.92 -29.72
N GLN A 114 -1.51 -10.71 -29.32
CA GLN A 114 -0.86 -11.67 -30.23
C GLN A 114 -1.82 -12.79 -30.66
N LEU A 115 -2.62 -13.32 -29.73
CA LEU A 115 -3.64 -14.33 -30.04
C LEU A 115 -4.70 -13.78 -31.00
N ALA A 116 -5.16 -12.54 -30.80
CA ALA A 116 -6.11 -11.88 -31.68
C ALA A 116 -5.56 -11.76 -33.12
N LYS A 117 -4.28 -11.41 -33.29
CA LYS A 117 -3.62 -11.35 -34.61
C LYS A 117 -3.55 -12.73 -35.28
N ARG A 118 -3.25 -13.79 -34.53
CA ARG A 118 -3.23 -15.16 -35.04
C ARG A 118 -4.62 -15.61 -35.50
N LEU A 119 -5.65 -15.35 -34.69
CA LEU A 119 -7.05 -15.63 -35.05
C LEU A 119 -7.47 -14.90 -36.33
N GLY A 120 -7.11 -13.62 -36.47
CA GLY A 120 -7.38 -12.87 -37.69
C GLY A 120 -6.74 -13.49 -38.93
N SER A 121 -5.51 -14.00 -38.80
CA SER A 121 -4.80 -14.70 -39.89
C SER A 121 -5.49 -16.02 -40.25
N ILE A 122 -5.88 -16.82 -39.26
CA ILE A 122 -6.62 -18.07 -39.46
C ILE A 122 -7.97 -17.81 -40.16
N ASN A 123 -8.72 -16.80 -39.72
CA ASN A 123 -9.99 -16.43 -40.35
C ASN A 123 -9.82 -16.02 -41.81
N LYS A 124 -8.73 -15.29 -42.14
CA LYS A 124 -8.41 -14.93 -43.52
C LYS A 124 -8.12 -16.18 -44.37
N THR A 125 -7.32 -17.11 -43.85
CA THR A 125 -7.02 -18.38 -44.54
C THR A 125 -8.29 -19.21 -44.77
N LEU A 126 -9.15 -19.34 -43.76
CA LEU A 126 -10.44 -20.03 -43.88
C LEU A 126 -11.36 -19.38 -44.92
N SER A 127 -11.39 -18.04 -44.97
CA SER A 127 -12.17 -17.32 -45.99
C SER A 127 -11.69 -17.63 -47.40
N ILE A 128 -10.37 -17.67 -47.63
CA ILE A 128 -9.79 -18.02 -48.93
C ILE A 128 -10.12 -19.47 -49.29
N ALA A 129 -9.93 -20.41 -48.36
CA ALA A 129 -10.23 -21.83 -48.58
C ALA A 129 -11.71 -22.04 -48.95
N ARG A 130 -12.64 -21.37 -48.28
CA ARG A 130 -14.07 -21.40 -48.61
C ARG A 130 -14.37 -20.89 -50.02
N LYS A 131 -13.73 -19.80 -50.45
CA LYS A 131 -13.90 -19.26 -51.81
C LYS A 131 -13.38 -20.21 -52.88
N LEU A 132 -12.24 -20.86 -52.64
CA LEU A 132 -11.67 -21.83 -53.57
C LEU A 132 -12.55 -23.08 -53.70
N LEU A 133 -13.09 -23.58 -52.57
CA LEU A 133 -14.00 -24.73 -52.58
C LEU A 133 -15.27 -24.43 -53.39
N ALA A 134 -15.89 -23.27 -53.16
CA ALA A 134 -17.09 -22.85 -53.87
C ALA A 134 -16.87 -22.56 -55.38
N ALA A 135 -15.62 -22.39 -55.82
CA ALA A 135 -15.28 -22.21 -57.23
C ALA A 135 -14.93 -23.54 -57.94
N ALA A 136 -14.82 -24.63 -57.18
CA ALA A 136 -14.55 -25.98 -57.68
C ALA A 136 -15.83 -26.84 -57.81
N GLU A 137 -16.97 -26.31 -57.35
CA GLU A 137 -18.33 -26.82 -57.56
C GLU A 137 -18.98 -26.13 -58.77
#